data_AF-A0A7X8BJN3-F1
#
_entry.id   AF-A0A7X8BJN3-F1
#
_cell.length_a   1.000
_cell.length_b   1.000
_cell.length_c   1.000
_cell.angle_alpha   90.00
_cell.angle_beta   90.00
_cell.angle_gamma   90.00
#
_symmetry.space_group_name_H-M   'P 1'
#
loop_
_entity.id
_entity.type
_entity.pdbx_description
1 polymer ?
#
loop_
_entity_poly.entity_id
_entity_poly.type
_entity_poly.pdbx_seq_one_letter_code
_entity_poly.pdbx_strand_id
1 'polypeptide(L)' 'MRILKTAGFHEDHQSGSHVIMHSTDKNTRVSVPFHRRDLPAGTVEAILKAAHIKREEILALIYS' A
#
# COMPACT_ATOMS: atom_id res chain seq x y z
N MET A 1 2.33 -4.28 -3.17
CA MET A 1 2.09 -3.09 -4.04
C MET A 1 0.82 -3.19 -4.89
N ARG A 2 0.52 -4.33 -5.54
CA ARG A 2 -0.70 -4.48 -6.38
C ARG A 2 -1.98 -3.97 -5.70
N ILE A 3 -2.27 -4.43 -4.48
CA ILE A 3 -3.47 -4.03 -3.72
C ILE A 3 -3.59 -2.51 -3.57
N LEU A 4 -2.49 -1.81 -3.28
CA LEU A 4 -2.49 -0.35 -3.16
C LEU A 4 -2.81 0.32 -4.50
N LYS A 5 -2.21 -0.16 -5.60
CA LYS A 5 -2.50 0.35 -6.94
C LYS A 5 -3.97 0.15 -7.33
N THR A 6 -4.50 -1.05 -7.09
CA THR A 6 -5.93 -1.34 -7.29
C THR A 6 -6.83 -0.46 -6.43
N ALA A 7 -6.39 -0.11 -5.22
CA ALA A 7 -7.11 0.78 -4.30
C ALA A 7 -6.95 2.29 -4.63
N GLY A 8 -6.41 2.63 -5.81
CA GLY A 8 -6.26 4.03 -6.26
C GLY A 8 -5.04 4.75 -5.70
N PHE A 9 -4.00 4.03 -5.28
CA PHE A 9 -2.70 4.62 -4.95
C PHE A 9 -1.76 4.61 -6.16
N HIS A 10 -1.02 5.70 -6.31
CA HIS A 10 0.02 5.85 -7.33
C HIS A 10 1.38 6.06 -6.66
N GLU A 11 2.45 5.69 -7.35
CA GLU A 11 3.81 5.93 -6.88
C GLU A 11 4.11 7.43 -7.00
N ASP A 12 4.47 8.06 -5.88
CA ASP A 12 4.82 9.49 -5.82
C ASP A 12 6.31 9.68 -6.08
N HIS A 13 7.15 9.06 -5.23
CA HIS A 13 8.59 8.98 -5.43
C HIS A 13 9.19 7.82 -4.63
N GLN A 14 10.45 7.50 -4.91
CA GLN A 14 11.24 6.52 -4.16
C GLN A 14 12.37 7.21 -3.40
N SER A 15 12.49 6.89 -2.12
CA SER A 15 13.57 7.35 -1.24
C SER A 15 14.33 6.13 -0.70
N GLY A 16 15.47 5.82 -1.34
CA GLY A 16 16.26 4.63 -1.02
C GLY A 16 15.48 3.34 -1.26
N SER A 17 15.38 2.49 -0.23
CA SER A 17 14.64 1.23 -0.30
C SER A 17 13.14 1.37 -0.01
N HIS A 18 12.58 2.59 0.02
CA HIS A 18 11.16 2.80 0.28
C HIS A 18 10.50 3.57 -0.85
N VAL A 19 9.31 3.13 -1.25
CA VAL A 19 8.46 3.80 -2.23
C VAL A 19 7.33 4.49 -1.49
N ILE A 20 7.18 5.79 -1.73
CA ILE A 20 6.04 6.56 -1.23
C ILE A 20 4.91 6.43 -2.25
N MET A 21 3.76 5.97 -1.78
CA MET A 21 2.54 5.89 -2.57
C MET A 21 1.52 6.92 -2.06
N HIS A 22 0.81 7.56 -2.98
CA HIS A 22 -0.17 8.61 -2.71
C HIS A 22 -1.51 8.26 -3.36
N SER A 23 -2.61 8.52 -2.65
CA SER A 23 -3.97 8.50 -3.19
C SER A 23 -4.60 9.87 -2.98
N THR A 24 -5.01 10.50 -4.08
CA THR A 24 -5.76 11.77 -4.07
C THR A 24 -7.14 11.57 -3.44
N ASP A 25 -7.81 10.48 -3.79
CA ASP A 25 -9.19 10.19 -3.38
C ASP A 25 -9.27 9.97 -1.87
N LYS A 26 -8.26 9.32 -1.30
CA LYS A 26 -8.14 9.11 0.15
C LYS A 26 -7.36 10.22 0.85
N ASN A 27 -6.83 11.20 0.12
CA ASN A 27 -5.92 12.24 0.62
C ASN A 27 -4.84 11.69 1.58
N THR A 28 -4.22 10.57 1.19
CA THR A 28 -3.37 9.76 2.07
C THR A 28 -2.07 9.37 1.37
N ARG A 29 -0.97 9.34 2.14
CA ARG A 29 0.35 8.86 1.71
C ARG A 29 0.79 7.68 2.57
N VAL A 30 1.39 6.68 1.94
CA VAL A 30 1.96 5.50 2.63
C VAL A 30 3.37 5.22 2.14
N SER A 31 4.27 4.93 3.08
CA SER A 31 5.62 4.46 2.77
C SER A 31 5.63 2.93 2.70
N VAL A 32 6.07 2.37 1.59
CA VAL A 32 6.12 0.93 1.34
C VAL A 32 7.60 0.52 1.20
N PRO A 33 8.12 -0.36 2.08
CA PRO A 33 9.46 -0.88 1.90
C PRO A 33 9.52 -1.70 0.61
N PHE A 34 10.52 -1.39 -0.21
CA PHE A 34 10.82 -1.99 -1.49
C PHE A 34 12.19 -2.67 -1.42
N HIS A 35 12.20 -3.90 -0.92
CA HIS A 35 13.36 -4.77 -0.87
C HIS A 35 13.01 -6.19 -1.31
N ARG A 36 14.01 -6.99 -1.71
CA ARG A 36 13.84 -8.34 -2.30
C ARG A 36 13.33 -9.44 -1.35
N ARG A 37 12.99 -9.10 -0.11
CA ARG A 37 12.46 -10.04 0.89
C ARG A 37 10.98 -9.80 1.13
N ASP A 38 10.27 -10.85 1.50
CA ASP A 38 8.89 -10.75 1.97
C ASP A 38 8.76 -9.81 3.16
N LEU A 39 7.66 -9.05 3.17
CA LEU A 39 7.32 -8.19 4.29
C LEU A 39 6.67 -9.03 5.39
N PRO A 40 7.06 -8.84 6.67
CA PRO A 40 6.34 -9.43 7.78
C PRO A 40 4.85 -9.06 7.74
N ALA A 41 3.98 -9.98 8.16
CA ALA A 41 2.53 -9.76 8.15
C ALA A 41 2.12 -8.48 8.89
N GLY A 42 2.77 -8.18 10.03
CA GLY A 42 2.53 -6.95 10.78
C GLY A 42 2.89 -5.67 10.01
N THR A 43 3.94 -5.70 9.19
CA THR A 43 4.31 -4.57 8.32
C THR A 43 3.26 -4.36 7.23
N VAL A 44 2.79 -5.45 6.61
CA VAL A 44 1.71 -5.38 5.62
C VAL A 44 0.44 -4.82 6.26
N GLU A 45 0.05 -5.29 7.44
CA GLU A 45 -1.13 -4.81 8.15
C GLU A 45 -1.03 -3.33 8.52
N ALA A 46 0.15 -2.88 8.99
CA ALA A 46 0.41 -1.47 9.28
C ALA A 46 0.27 -0.58 8.03
N ILE A 47 0.79 -1.02 6.89
CA ILE A 47 0.66 -0.30 5.61
C ILE A 47 -0.81 -0.23 5.17
N LEU A 48 -1.55 -1.34 5.23
CA LEU A 48 -2.98 -1.36 4.87
C LEU A 48 -3.82 -0.47 5.78
N LYS A 49 -3.53 -0.47 7.09
CA LYS A 49 -4.18 0.42 8.06
C LYS A 49 -3.88 1.89 7.76
N ALA A 50 -2.63 2.22 7.47
CA ALA A 50 -2.23 3.57 7.07
C ALA A 50 -2.85 4.00 5.73
N ALA A 51 -3.11 3.04 4.83
CA ALA A 51 -3.79 3.26 3.56
C ALA A 51 -5.32 3.35 3.68
N HIS A 52 -5.87 3.25 4.90
CA HIS A 52 -7.31 3.16 5.14
C HIS A 52 -7.98 2.07 4.29
N ILE A 53 -7.36 0.88 4.21
CA ILE A 53 -7.92 -0.30 3.56
C ILE A 53 -8.40 -1.25 4.65
N LYS A 54 -9.70 -1.49 4.70
CA LYS A 54 -10.29 -2.43 5.65
C LYS A 54 -10.13 -3.87 5.16
N ARG A 55 -10.14 -4.81 6.11
CA ARG A 55 -9.99 -6.25 5.82
C ARG A 55 -11.03 -6.77 4.82
N GLU A 56 -12.25 -6.27 4.92
CA GLU A 56 -13.39 -6.55 4.04
C GLU A 56 -13.14 -6.11 2.58
N GLU A 57 -12.38 -5.03 2.35
CA GLU A 57 -12.06 -4.55 1.00
C GLU A 57 -10.93 -5.37 0.35
N ILE A 58 -10.09 -6.04 1.14
CA ILE A 58 -8.89 -6.74 0.63
C ILE A 58 -9.28 -7.84 -0.37
N LEU A 59 -10.32 -8.62 -0.07
CA LEU A 59 -10.75 -9.70 -0.97
C LEU A 59 -11.21 -9.14 -2.32
N ALA A 60 -12.01 -8.07 -2.30
CA ALA A 60 -12.47 -7.40 -3.51
C ALA A 60 -11.30 -6.86 -4.35
N LEU A 61 -10.25 -6.32 -3.71
CA LEU A 61 -9.07 -5.78 -4.38
C LEU A 61 -8.11 -6.85 -4.93
N ILE A 62 -8.20 -8.10 -4.45
CA ILE A 62 -7.39 -9.22 -4.94
C ILE A 62 -8.02 -9.85 -6.19
N TYR A 63 -9.35 -9.94 -6.22
CA TYR A 63 -10.11 -10.57 -7.30
C TYR A 63 -10.57 -9.59 -8.40
N SER A 64 -10.16 -8.32 -8.30
CA SER A 64 -10.29 -7.34 -9.38
C SER A 64 -9.07 -7.32 -10.32
#